data_AF-A0A6H1RJ48-F1
#
_entry.id   AF-A0A6H1RJ48-F1
#
_cell.length_a   1.000
_cell.length_b   1.000
_cell.length_c   1.000
_cell.angle_alpha   90.00
_cell.angle_beta   90.00
_cell.angle_gamma   90.00
#
_symmetry.space_group_name_H-M   'P 1'
#
loop_
_entity.id
_entity.type
_entity.pdbx_description
1 polymer ?
#
loop_
_entity_poly.entity_id
_entity_poly.type
_entity_poly.pdbx_seq_one_letter_code
_entity_poly.pdbx_strand_id
1 'polypeptide(L)'
;MRVHVVSDVHGNVEALKRAGDGADALVVLGDLIDFVDYHDHGKGILGRVFGPEKVARFAELRRSRRGPEFGAYVRSLWAGLTDPAAVVEEAVREQYDELFGAMNAPAYATPGNVDAPRLWPEFARDGIHVLDGESVEIGGLTFGFVGGTLLPTGATLRRHAAWVPYLRPEDEYNAAVAALPEVDVLCTHLPPALPELVYDVVARRPEDGSTALVERIAADQPRWSLFGHVHQPLAQRMRIGRTECVNVGHFKRTGRPYVIQW
;
A
#
# COMPACT_ATOMS: atom_id res chain seq x y z
N MET A 1 -24.25 0.46 8.57
CA MET A 1 -22.81 0.21 8.73
C MET A 1 -22.04 1.33 8.05
N ARG A 2 -21.07 1.94 8.74
CA ARG A 2 -20.22 3.00 8.22
C ARG A 2 -18.77 2.55 8.25
N VAL A 3 -18.18 2.34 7.07
CA VAL A 3 -16.80 1.90 6.93
C VAL A 3 -15.96 3.04 6.38
N HIS A 4 -14.88 3.34 7.09
CA HIS A 4 -13.85 4.28 6.65
C HIS A 4 -12.74 3.51 5.96
N VAL A 5 -12.23 4.01 4.85
CA VAL A 5 -11.27 3.31 3.99
C VAL A 5 -10.11 4.23 3.67
N VAL A 6 -8.88 3.75 3.87
CA VAL A 6 -7.64 4.49 3.60
C VAL A 6 -6.65 3.62 2.84
N SER A 7 -5.78 4.25 2.06
CA SER A 7 -4.60 3.63 1.44
C SER A 7 -3.47 4.64 1.35
N ASP A 8 -2.23 4.17 1.18
CA ASP A 8 -1.05 5.01 0.98
C ASP A 8 -0.85 5.94 2.18
N VAL A 9 -0.85 5.33 3.37
CA VAL A 9 -0.77 6.02 4.67
C VAL A 9 0.59 6.66 4.86
N HIS A 10 1.65 5.94 4.48
CA HIS A 10 3.05 6.36 4.50
C HIS A 10 3.42 7.15 5.76
N GLY A 11 3.27 6.51 6.92
CA GLY A 11 3.70 7.06 8.20
C GLY A 11 2.82 8.19 8.75
N ASN A 12 1.66 8.50 8.16
CA ASN A 12 0.78 9.54 8.67
C ASN A 12 -0.05 9.07 9.89
N VAL A 13 0.66 8.78 10.99
CA VAL A 13 0.12 8.30 12.27
C VAL A 13 -0.96 9.24 12.81
N GLU A 14 -0.73 10.56 12.75
CA GLU A 14 -1.68 11.54 13.31
C GLU A 14 -3.01 11.58 12.57
N ALA A 15 -3.01 11.44 11.24
CA ALA A 15 -4.27 11.31 10.51
C ALA A 15 -4.91 9.93 10.75
N LEU A 16 -4.10 8.87 10.84
CA LEU A 16 -4.60 7.51 11.07
C LEU A 16 -5.33 7.38 12.41
N LYS A 17 -4.84 8.05 13.47
CA LYS A 17 -5.51 8.11 14.79
C LYS A 17 -6.96 8.59 14.71
N ARG A 18 -7.24 9.51 13.79
CA ARG A 18 -8.58 10.09 13.54
C ARG A 18 -9.35 9.35 12.45
N ALA A 19 -8.72 8.46 11.70
CA ALA A 19 -9.35 7.77 10.58
C ALA A 19 -10.51 6.87 11.04
N GLY A 20 -10.45 6.36 12.27
CA GLY A 20 -11.53 5.56 12.87
C GLY A 20 -12.67 6.38 13.48
N ASP A 21 -12.56 7.71 13.59
CA ASP A 21 -13.54 8.54 14.30
C ASP A 21 -14.93 8.44 13.65
N GLY A 22 -15.87 7.83 14.37
CA GLY A 22 -17.24 7.61 13.88
C GLY A 22 -17.38 6.49 12.85
N ALA A 23 -16.37 5.66 12.65
CA ALA A 23 -16.46 4.45 11.83
C ALA A 23 -16.90 3.25 12.68
N ASP A 24 -17.76 2.40 12.11
CA ASP A 24 -18.03 1.08 12.67
C ASP A 24 -16.86 0.12 12.37
N ALA A 25 -16.15 0.34 11.25
CA ALA A 25 -14.92 -0.37 10.88
C ALA A 25 -13.98 0.53 10.06
N LEU A 26 -12.68 0.29 10.18
CA LEU A 26 -11.62 0.92 9.38
C LEU A 26 -10.99 -0.12 8.46
N VAL A 27 -10.95 0.16 7.16
CA VAL A 27 -10.24 -0.64 6.17
C VAL A 27 -8.96 0.09 5.75
N VAL A 28 -7.83 -0.61 5.78
CA VAL A 28 -6.50 -0.08 5.43
C VAL A 28 -5.91 -0.89 4.28
N LEU A 29 -5.79 -0.27 3.12
CA LEU A 29 -5.35 -0.92 1.87
C LEU A 29 -3.86 -0.73 1.61
N GLY A 30 -3.07 -0.75 2.67
CA GLY A 30 -1.63 -0.85 2.57
C GLY A 30 -0.88 0.46 2.41
N ASP A 31 0.42 0.29 2.16
CA ASP A 31 1.45 1.31 2.17
C ASP A 31 1.42 2.08 3.50
N LEU A 32 1.49 1.32 4.59
CA LEU A 32 1.56 1.83 5.96
C LEU A 32 2.86 2.59 6.20
N ILE A 33 4.00 1.96 5.90
CA ILE A 33 5.30 2.54 6.25
C ILE A 33 5.71 3.67 5.30
N ASP A 34 6.40 4.64 5.87
CA ASP A 34 7.11 5.68 5.12
C ASP A 34 8.57 5.28 4.94
N PHE A 35 8.88 4.61 3.82
CA PHE A 35 10.25 4.17 3.56
C PHE A 35 11.16 5.35 3.17
N VAL A 36 10.68 6.21 2.26
CA VAL A 36 11.37 7.43 1.82
C VAL A 36 10.37 8.59 1.77
N ASP A 37 10.58 9.62 2.59
CA ASP A 37 9.83 10.86 2.45
C ASP A 37 10.55 11.81 1.47
N TYR A 38 9.93 12.04 0.31
CA TYR A 38 10.47 12.93 -0.73
C TYR A 38 10.23 14.42 -0.50
N HIS A 39 9.48 14.79 0.55
CA HIS A 39 9.21 16.19 0.90
C HIS A 39 9.98 16.64 2.13
N ASP A 40 10.18 15.75 3.10
CA ASP A 40 10.98 15.99 4.29
C ASP A 40 12.00 14.86 4.46
N HIS A 41 13.19 15.06 3.92
CA HIS A 41 14.24 14.03 3.88
C HIS A 41 14.75 13.58 5.26
N GLY A 42 14.38 14.28 6.35
CA GLY A 42 14.66 13.84 7.71
C GLY A 42 13.70 12.76 8.20
N LYS A 43 12.57 12.55 7.52
CA LYS A 43 11.53 11.59 7.88
C LYS A 43 11.64 10.29 7.08
N GLY A 44 10.77 9.35 7.44
CA GLY A 44 10.77 8.00 6.91
C GLY A 44 11.97 7.17 7.37
N ILE A 45 12.00 5.91 6.97
CA ILE A 45 13.04 4.96 7.38
C ILE A 45 14.42 5.42 6.90
N LEU A 46 14.54 5.83 5.63
CA LEU A 46 15.84 6.30 5.14
C LEU A 46 16.31 7.60 5.83
N GLY A 47 15.39 8.49 6.20
CA GLY A 47 15.73 9.71 6.96
C GLY A 47 16.26 9.37 8.35
N ARG A 48 15.59 8.45 9.06
CA ARG A 48 16.03 7.93 10.37
C ARG A 48 17.39 7.23 10.30
N VAL A 49 17.64 6.44 9.25
CA VAL A 49 18.87 5.63 9.13
C VAL A 49 20.06 6.43 8.60
N PHE A 50 19.86 7.30 7.61
CA PHE A 50 20.95 7.96 6.89
C PHE A 50 21.04 9.47 7.09
N GLY A 51 19.99 10.10 7.61
CA GLY A 51 19.90 11.55 7.77
C GLY A 51 19.50 12.30 6.50
N PRO A 52 19.06 13.56 6.65
CA PRO A 52 18.39 14.31 5.59
C PRO A 52 19.28 14.61 4.37
N GLU A 53 20.57 14.83 4.57
CA GLU A 53 21.52 15.17 3.51
C GLU A 53 21.70 14.02 2.51
N LYS A 54 21.85 12.79 3.02
CA LYS A 54 22.02 11.60 2.19
C LYS A 54 20.73 11.24 1.46
N VAL A 55 19.59 11.40 2.12
CA VAL A 55 18.28 11.17 1.51
C VAL A 55 17.98 12.23 0.43
N ALA A 56 18.38 13.48 0.63
CA ALA A 56 18.26 14.52 -0.39
C ALA A 56 19.04 14.16 -1.67
N ARG A 57 20.27 13.67 -1.51
CA ARG A 57 21.09 13.20 -2.65
C ARG A 57 20.49 11.96 -3.30
N PHE A 58 19.97 11.02 -2.51
CA PHE A 58 19.23 9.86 -3.03
C PHE A 58 18.05 10.30 -3.92
N ALA A 59 17.23 11.24 -3.45
CA ALA A 59 16.06 11.74 -4.17
C ALA A 59 16.43 12.51 -5.45
N GLU A 60 17.52 13.28 -5.44
CA GLU A 60 18.07 13.94 -6.62
C GLU A 60 18.51 12.93 -7.69
N LEU A 61 19.32 11.94 -7.29
CA LEU A 61 19.82 10.91 -8.21
C LEU A 61 18.69 10.09 -8.82
N ARG A 62 17.70 9.68 -8.03
CA ARG A 62 16.52 8.95 -8.50
C ARG A 62 15.74 9.73 -9.55
N ARG A 63 15.51 11.04 -9.33
CA ARG A 63 14.81 11.91 -10.29
C ARG A 63 15.58 12.11 -11.59
N SER A 64 16.91 12.20 -11.52
CA SER A 64 17.77 12.45 -12.68
C SER A 64 17.89 11.28 -13.66
N ARG A 65 17.30 10.10 -13.37
CA ARG A 65 17.38 8.86 -14.17
C ARG A 65 18.82 8.38 -14.45
N ARG A 66 19.80 8.78 -13.62
CA ARG A 66 21.21 8.35 -13.72
C ARG A 66 21.40 6.97 -13.07
N GLY A 67 20.90 5.93 -13.72
CA GLY A 67 20.83 4.56 -13.17
C GLY A 67 22.12 4.01 -12.55
N PRO A 68 23.28 4.04 -13.25
CA PRO A 68 24.53 3.52 -12.70
C PRO A 68 25.02 4.26 -11.45
N GLU A 69 24.94 5.59 -11.46
CA GLU A 69 25.36 6.44 -10.34
C GLU A 69 24.41 6.29 -9.15
N PHE A 70 23.10 6.25 -9.40
CA PHE A 70 22.11 5.98 -8.37
C PHE A 70 22.36 4.62 -7.71
N GLY A 71 22.58 3.56 -8.51
CA GLY A 71 22.90 2.25 -7.99
C GLY A 71 24.20 2.21 -7.18
N ALA A 72 25.24 2.94 -7.60
CA ALA A 72 26.50 3.04 -6.86
C ALA A 72 26.31 3.77 -5.53
N TYR A 73 25.54 4.86 -5.51
CA TYR A 73 25.23 5.62 -4.31
C TYR A 73 24.41 4.81 -3.31
N VAL A 74 23.38 4.09 -3.76
CA VAL A 74 22.60 3.20 -2.89
C VAL A 74 23.49 2.12 -2.28
N ARG A 75 24.41 1.52 -3.06
CA ARG A 75 25.38 0.55 -2.50
C ARG A 75 26.30 1.16 -1.45
N SER A 76 26.76 2.40 -1.65
CA SER A 76 27.64 3.05 -0.66
C SER A 76 26.91 3.40 0.64
N LEU A 77 25.62 3.72 0.59
CA LEU A 77 24.80 3.91 1.79
C LEU A 77 24.75 2.63 2.63
N TRP A 78 24.39 1.51 2.01
CA TRP A 78 24.27 0.23 2.72
C TRP A 78 25.62 -0.31 3.21
N ALA A 79 26.70 -0.13 2.44
CA ALA A 79 28.05 -0.51 2.87
C ALA A 79 28.54 0.27 4.10
N GLY A 80 27.90 1.41 4.42
CA GLY A 80 28.19 2.19 5.62
C GLY A 80 27.57 1.63 6.90
N LEU A 81 26.77 0.57 6.85
CA LEU A 81 26.14 -0.08 8.00
C LEU A 81 26.72 -1.48 8.21
N THR A 82 26.89 -1.89 9.46
CA THR A 82 27.36 -3.24 9.81
C THR A 82 26.33 -4.30 9.50
N ASP A 83 25.05 -4.04 9.82
CA ASP A 83 23.93 -4.91 9.48
C ASP A 83 22.76 -4.07 8.94
N PRO A 84 22.74 -3.79 7.62
CA PRO A 84 21.68 -3.02 6.99
C PRO A 84 20.27 -3.60 7.21
N ALA A 85 20.14 -4.94 7.21
CA ALA A 85 18.84 -5.58 7.29
C ALA A 85 18.25 -5.45 8.69
N ALA A 86 19.06 -5.67 9.74
CA ALA A 86 18.64 -5.48 11.11
C ALA A 86 18.25 -4.02 11.40
N VAL A 87 19.06 -3.04 10.94
CA VAL A 87 18.78 -1.61 11.14
C VAL A 87 17.46 -1.19 10.46
N VAL A 88 17.20 -1.68 9.25
CA VAL A 88 15.94 -1.37 8.55
C VAL A 88 14.76 -2.07 9.21
N GLU A 89 14.89 -3.34 9.59
CA GLU A 89 13.81 -4.07 10.25
C GLU A 89 13.43 -3.42 11.59
N GLU A 90 14.40 -2.98 12.40
CA GLU A 90 14.14 -2.21 13.63
C GLU A 90 13.30 -0.94 13.33
N ALA A 91 13.73 -0.12 12.36
CA ALA A 91 13.01 1.10 11.99
C ALA A 91 11.60 0.84 11.44
N VAL A 92 11.40 -0.30 10.76
CA VAL A 92 10.09 -0.74 10.26
C VAL A 92 9.18 -1.13 11.42
N ARG A 93 9.69 -1.85 12.41
CA ARG A 93 8.94 -2.22 13.62
C ARG A 93 8.53 -1.01 14.42
N GLU A 94 9.44 -0.04 14.61
CA GLU A 94 9.13 1.25 15.26
C GLU A 94 7.95 1.96 14.58
N GLN A 95 7.94 2.05 13.24
CA GLN A 95 6.80 2.66 12.53
C GLN A 95 5.52 1.84 12.66
N TYR A 96 5.59 0.51 12.59
CA TYR A 96 4.42 -0.33 12.76
C TYR A 96 3.81 -0.24 14.16
N ASP A 97 4.63 -0.16 15.21
CA ASP A 97 4.14 0.05 16.58
C ASP A 97 3.27 1.31 16.66
N GLU A 98 3.71 2.42 16.06
CA GLU A 98 2.94 3.66 16.03
C GLU A 98 1.69 3.56 15.13
N LEU A 99 1.82 2.94 13.95
CA LEU A 99 0.76 2.89 12.93
C LEU A 99 -0.37 1.93 13.32
N PHE A 100 -0.06 0.70 13.71
CA PHE A 100 -1.06 -0.21 14.27
C PHE A 100 -1.58 0.32 15.61
N GLY A 101 -0.69 0.95 16.40
CA GLY A 101 -1.01 1.72 17.60
C GLY A 101 -2.11 2.76 17.41
N ALA A 102 -2.15 3.41 16.24
CA ALA A 102 -3.12 4.46 15.91
C ALA A 102 -4.49 3.96 15.45
N MET A 103 -4.65 2.67 15.16
CA MET A 103 -5.92 2.10 14.70
C MET A 103 -6.86 1.89 15.90
N ASN A 104 -7.78 2.84 16.09
CA ASN A 104 -8.67 2.89 17.27
C ASN A 104 -10.08 2.28 17.04
N ALA A 105 -10.41 1.92 15.80
CA ALA A 105 -11.65 1.23 15.42
C ALA A 105 -11.32 -0.19 14.95
N PRO A 106 -12.29 -1.14 14.92
CA PRO A 106 -12.08 -2.45 14.31
C PRO A 106 -11.47 -2.32 12.92
N ALA A 107 -10.24 -2.77 12.75
CA ALA A 107 -9.40 -2.50 11.60
C ALA A 107 -9.19 -3.77 10.77
N TYR A 108 -9.29 -3.63 9.45
CA TYR A 108 -9.09 -4.70 8.48
C TYR A 108 -8.05 -4.21 7.48
N ALA A 109 -6.86 -4.81 7.52
CA ALA A 109 -5.69 -4.32 6.82
C ALA A 109 -5.17 -5.35 5.83
N THR A 110 -4.81 -4.89 4.63
CA THR A 110 -4.06 -5.66 3.64
C THR A 110 -2.79 -4.89 3.27
N PRO A 111 -1.64 -5.55 3.04
CA PRO A 111 -0.36 -4.86 2.84
C PRO A 111 -0.26 -4.19 1.47
N GLY A 112 0.46 -3.08 1.42
CA GLY A 112 0.87 -2.46 0.16
C GLY A 112 2.25 -2.92 -0.28
N ASN A 113 2.78 -2.35 -1.36
CA ASN A 113 4.08 -2.76 -1.88
C ASN A 113 5.26 -2.30 -1.04
N VAL A 114 5.12 -1.24 -0.25
CA VAL A 114 6.20 -0.80 0.64
C VAL A 114 6.15 -1.49 2.00
N ASP A 115 5.15 -2.32 2.29
CA ASP A 115 5.01 -2.99 3.59
C ASP A 115 5.79 -4.31 3.65
N ALA A 116 5.88 -4.89 4.86
CA ALA A 116 6.47 -6.20 5.15
C ALA A 116 5.44 -7.11 5.82
N PRO A 117 4.61 -7.81 5.03
CA PRO A 117 3.55 -8.66 5.55
C PRO A 117 4.04 -9.70 6.56
N ARG A 118 5.27 -10.20 6.40
CA ARG A 118 5.89 -11.17 7.33
C ARG A 118 5.98 -10.67 8.78
N LEU A 119 5.95 -9.35 9.00
CA LEU A 119 6.05 -8.72 10.32
C LEU A 119 4.67 -8.42 10.91
N TRP A 120 3.62 -8.33 10.08
CA TRP A 120 2.28 -7.92 10.51
C TRP A 120 1.63 -8.87 11.54
N PRO A 121 1.88 -10.20 11.56
CA PRO A 121 1.38 -11.07 12.63
C PRO A 121 1.78 -10.64 14.05
N GLU A 122 2.88 -9.90 14.19
CA GLU A 122 3.34 -9.40 15.49
C GLU A 122 2.51 -8.22 16.02
N PHE A 123 1.78 -7.55 15.13
CA PHE A 123 0.93 -6.39 15.44
C PHE A 123 -0.57 -6.73 15.40
N ALA A 124 -0.91 -7.95 14.98
CA ALA A 124 -2.27 -8.46 15.08
C ALA A 124 -2.67 -8.59 16.55
N ARG A 125 -3.78 -7.95 16.92
CA ARG A 125 -4.32 -7.91 18.28
C ARG A 125 -5.84 -7.77 18.19
N ASP A 126 -6.53 -7.85 19.32
CA ASP A 126 -7.98 -7.70 19.36
C ASP A 126 -8.43 -6.43 18.62
N GLY A 127 -9.30 -6.62 17.63
CA GLY A 127 -9.80 -5.54 16.77
C GLY A 127 -8.89 -5.16 15.59
N ILE A 128 -7.75 -5.82 15.37
CA ILE A 128 -6.91 -5.64 14.17
C ILE A 128 -6.83 -6.97 13.42
N HIS A 129 -7.37 -6.98 12.21
CA HIS A 129 -7.43 -8.12 11.30
C HIS A 129 -6.49 -7.87 10.12
N VAL A 130 -5.54 -8.76 9.91
CA VAL A 130 -4.63 -8.74 8.76
C VAL A 130 -5.12 -9.78 7.76
N LEU A 131 -5.37 -9.36 6.51
CA LEU A 131 -6.02 -10.17 5.48
C LEU A 131 -5.28 -10.03 4.14
N ASP A 132 -4.93 -11.16 3.52
CA ASP A 132 -4.31 -11.17 2.19
C ASP A 132 -4.59 -12.51 1.46
N GLY A 133 -5.38 -12.46 0.39
CA GLY A 133 -5.97 -13.64 -0.24
C GLY A 133 -7.14 -14.22 0.57
N GLU A 134 -7.71 -13.43 1.47
CA GLU A 134 -8.74 -13.84 2.42
C GLU A 134 -10.00 -12.97 2.31
N SER A 135 -11.11 -13.48 2.86
CA SER A 135 -12.36 -12.73 2.93
C SER A 135 -12.96 -12.77 4.34
N VAL A 136 -13.72 -11.74 4.68
CA VAL A 136 -14.38 -11.60 5.99
C VAL A 136 -15.71 -10.89 5.83
N GLU A 137 -16.67 -11.19 6.72
CA GLU A 137 -17.92 -10.45 6.80
C GLU A 137 -17.75 -9.21 7.66
N ILE A 138 -18.17 -8.05 7.14
CA ILE A 138 -18.20 -6.77 7.86
C ILE A 138 -19.59 -6.19 7.67
N GLY A 139 -20.36 -6.05 8.76
CA GLY A 139 -21.70 -5.45 8.72
C GLY A 139 -22.67 -6.08 7.72
N GLY A 140 -22.60 -7.41 7.55
CA GLY A 140 -23.47 -8.18 6.64
C GLY A 140 -23.07 -8.15 5.15
N LEU A 141 -21.91 -7.59 4.80
CA LEU A 141 -21.33 -7.69 3.45
C LEU A 141 -20.03 -8.47 3.50
N THR A 142 -19.74 -9.23 2.44
CA THR A 142 -18.47 -9.96 2.30
C THR A 142 -17.41 -9.06 1.67
N PHE A 143 -16.29 -8.89 2.37
CA PHE A 143 -15.12 -8.15 1.89
C PHE A 143 -14.01 -9.15 1.54
N GLY A 144 -13.40 -9.01 0.35
CA GLY A 144 -12.23 -9.80 -0.07
C GLY A 144 -10.99 -8.92 -0.17
N PHE A 145 -9.84 -9.42 0.29
CA PHE A 145 -8.60 -8.66 0.41
C PHE A 145 -7.46 -9.29 -0.38
N VAL A 146 -6.73 -8.49 -1.17
CA VAL A 146 -5.47 -8.90 -1.81
C VAL A 146 -4.45 -7.78 -1.75
N GLY A 147 -3.29 -8.06 -1.15
CA GLY A 147 -2.22 -7.10 -0.93
C GLY A 147 -1.12 -7.13 -2.00
N GLY A 148 -0.21 -6.18 -1.86
CA GLY A 148 0.99 -6.03 -2.69
C GLY A 148 0.72 -5.48 -4.09
N THR A 149 1.78 -5.39 -4.89
CA THR A 149 1.72 -5.08 -6.32
C THR A 149 2.51 -6.08 -7.15
N LEU A 150 2.52 -5.91 -8.48
CA LEU A 150 3.19 -6.81 -9.39
C LEU A 150 4.71 -6.62 -9.36
N LEU A 151 5.43 -7.74 -9.41
CA LEU A 151 6.84 -7.77 -9.77
C LEU A 151 6.94 -7.45 -11.27
N PRO A 152 7.66 -6.38 -11.67
CA PRO A 152 7.75 -6.00 -13.07
C PRO A 152 8.29 -7.14 -13.94
N THR A 153 7.77 -7.27 -15.16
CA THR A 153 8.16 -8.34 -16.09
C THR A 153 9.67 -8.38 -16.31
N GLY A 154 10.27 -9.56 -16.07
CA GLY A 154 11.71 -9.77 -16.21
C GLY A 154 12.56 -9.24 -15.06
N ALA A 155 11.96 -8.64 -14.03
CA ALA A 155 12.66 -8.27 -12.81
C ALA A 155 12.82 -9.47 -11.87
N THR A 156 13.92 -9.48 -11.12
CA THR A 156 14.15 -10.45 -10.04
C THR A 156 14.14 -9.72 -8.71
N LEU A 157 13.28 -10.18 -7.80
CA LEU A 157 13.23 -9.65 -6.44
C LEU A 157 14.52 -10.00 -5.69
N ARG A 158 15.22 -8.99 -5.18
CA ARG A 158 16.47 -9.17 -4.43
C ARG A 158 16.16 -9.52 -2.98
N ARG A 159 15.98 -10.81 -2.69
CA ARG A 159 15.56 -11.32 -1.37
C ARG A 159 16.56 -11.05 -0.23
N HIS A 160 17.82 -10.74 -0.55
CA HIS A 160 18.89 -10.44 0.43
C HIS A 160 19.24 -8.94 0.50
N ALA A 161 18.40 -8.07 -0.04
CA ALA A 161 18.58 -6.63 0.15
C ALA A 161 18.22 -6.22 1.58
N ALA A 162 18.74 -5.08 2.04
CA ALA A 162 18.40 -4.49 3.35
C ALA A 162 16.89 -4.27 3.52
N TRP A 163 16.18 -4.05 2.42
CA TRP A 163 14.73 -4.02 2.35
C TRP A 163 14.24 -4.76 1.12
N VAL A 164 13.13 -5.51 1.26
CA VAL A 164 12.49 -6.24 0.18
C VAL A 164 11.04 -5.76 0.08
N PRO A 165 10.65 -5.08 -1.01
CA PRO A 165 9.26 -4.65 -1.19
C PRO A 165 8.35 -5.84 -1.40
N TYR A 166 7.07 -5.69 -1.06
CA TYR A 166 6.05 -6.72 -1.25
C TYR A 166 5.52 -6.69 -2.69
N LEU A 167 6.33 -7.27 -3.58
CA LEU A 167 6.03 -7.46 -5.00
C LEU A 167 5.79 -8.93 -5.30
N ARG A 168 4.74 -9.23 -6.05
CA ARG A 168 4.28 -10.58 -6.33
C ARG A 168 4.44 -10.89 -7.82
N PRO A 169 4.94 -12.07 -8.20
CA PRO A 169 4.76 -12.57 -9.56
C PRO A 169 3.29 -12.46 -9.99
N GLU A 170 3.05 -12.15 -11.27
CA GLU A 170 1.70 -11.91 -11.78
C GLU A 170 0.79 -13.13 -11.62
N ASP A 171 1.31 -14.33 -11.85
CA ASP A 171 0.60 -15.59 -11.64
C ASP A 171 0.21 -15.81 -10.18
N GLU A 172 1.08 -15.45 -9.24
CA GLU A 172 0.80 -15.52 -7.80
C GLU A 172 -0.30 -14.52 -7.38
N TYR A 173 -0.22 -13.28 -7.88
CA TYR A 173 -1.24 -12.25 -7.62
C TYR A 173 -2.60 -12.68 -8.19
N ASN A 174 -2.62 -13.13 -9.44
CA ASN A 174 -3.84 -13.57 -10.12
C ASN A 174 -4.47 -14.78 -9.43
N ALA A 175 -3.65 -15.72 -8.94
CA ALA A 175 -4.13 -16.86 -8.17
C ALA A 175 -4.81 -16.42 -6.86
N ALA A 176 -4.25 -15.44 -6.15
CA ALA A 176 -4.89 -14.90 -4.94
C ALA A 176 -6.22 -14.20 -5.24
N VAL A 177 -6.29 -13.42 -6.32
CA VAL A 177 -7.56 -12.81 -6.76
C VAL A 177 -8.58 -13.88 -7.14
N ALA A 178 -8.18 -14.94 -7.83
CA ALA A 178 -9.07 -16.00 -8.26
C ALA A 178 -9.56 -16.88 -7.10
N ALA A 179 -8.77 -17.01 -6.03
CA ALA A 179 -9.11 -17.82 -4.86
C ALA A 179 -10.18 -17.18 -3.94
N LEU A 180 -10.40 -15.87 -4.02
CA LEU A 180 -11.46 -15.20 -3.26
C LEU A 180 -12.84 -15.73 -3.67
N PRO A 181 -13.78 -15.94 -2.72
CA PRO A 181 -15.18 -16.22 -3.05
C PRO A 181 -15.83 -15.02 -3.75
N GLU A 182 -17.09 -15.13 -4.19
CA GLU A 182 -17.85 -13.93 -4.58
C GLU A 182 -17.96 -12.96 -3.40
N VAL A 183 -17.71 -11.68 -3.64
CA VAL A 183 -17.66 -10.64 -2.60
C VAL A 183 -18.55 -9.45 -2.95
N ASP A 184 -19.05 -8.76 -1.93
CA ASP A 184 -19.74 -7.48 -2.11
C ASP A 184 -18.75 -6.32 -2.28
N VAL A 185 -17.58 -6.42 -1.64
CA VAL A 185 -16.52 -5.40 -1.65
C VAL A 185 -15.18 -6.05 -1.94
N LEU A 186 -14.55 -5.63 -3.03
CA LEU A 186 -13.19 -6.04 -3.37
C LEU A 186 -12.20 -4.97 -2.88
N CYS A 187 -11.32 -5.35 -1.96
CA CYS A 187 -10.31 -4.49 -1.35
C CYS A 187 -8.92 -4.93 -1.81
N THR A 188 -8.23 -4.10 -2.57
CA THR A 188 -6.87 -4.40 -3.05
C THR A 188 -5.95 -3.24 -2.81
N HIS A 189 -4.63 -3.46 -2.71
CA HIS A 189 -3.71 -2.34 -2.79
C HIS A 189 -3.54 -1.89 -4.25
N LEU A 190 -3.24 -2.85 -5.14
CA LEU A 190 -3.06 -2.62 -6.58
C LEU A 190 -4.41 -2.27 -7.26
N PRO A 191 -4.44 -1.25 -8.15
CA PRO A 191 -5.64 -0.89 -8.91
C PRO A 191 -5.96 -1.89 -10.03
N PRO A 192 -7.22 -1.95 -10.50
CA PRO A 192 -7.54 -2.58 -11.78
C PRO A 192 -6.86 -1.83 -12.94
N ALA A 193 -6.40 -2.56 -13.94
CA ALA A 193 -5.62 -2.05 -15.07
C ALA A 193 -6.45 -1.20 -16.08
N LEU A 194 -6.96 -0.05 -15.64
CA LEU A 194 -7.70 0.91 -16.46
C LEU A 194 -6.95 2.24 -16.53
N PRO A 195 -6.77 2.85 -17.73
CA PRO A 195 -5.98 4.08 -17.91
C PRO A 195 -6.37 5.21 -16.95
N GLU A 196 -7.66 5.39 -16.70
CA GLU A 196 -8.20 6.42 -15.82
C GLU A 196 -7.75 6.23 -14.36
N LEU A 197 -7.54 4.98 -13.94
CA LEU A 197 -7.21 4.62 -12.56
C LEU A 197 -5.70 4.47 -12.34
N VAL A 198 -4.95 4.11 -13.38
CA VAL A 198 -3.51 3.80 -13.28
C VAL A 198 -2.58 4.92 -13.72
N TYR A 199 -3.08 5.93 -14.44
CA TYR A 199 -2.22 7.04 -14.88
C TYR A 199 -2.01 8.06 -13.76
N ASP A 200 -0.79 8.17 -13.26
CA ASP A 200 -0.42 9.18 -12.28
C ASP A 200 -0.08 10.51 -12.99
N VAL A 201 -0.87 11.55 -12.74
CA VAL A 201 -0.74 12.85 -13.43
C VAL A 201 0.47 13.66 -12.97
N VAL A 202 1.03 13.37 -11.79
CA VAL A 202 2.23 14.03 -11.26
C VAL A 202 3.47 13.33 -11.77
N ALA A 203 3.51 12.00 -11.72
CA ALA A 203 4.60 11.20 -12.28
C ALA A 203 4.58 11.18 -13.83
N ARG A 204 3.45 11.54 -14.44
CA ARG A 204 3.20 11.60 -15.89
C ARG A 204 3.47 10.28 -16.60
N ARG A 205 3.04 9.18 -15.98
CA ARG A 205 3.20 7.82 -16.50
C ARG A 205 2.10 6.91 -15.93
N PRO A 206 1.79 5.80 -16.60
CA PRO A 206 1.03 4.72 -15.97
C PRO A 206 1.89 4.07 -14.88
N GLU A 207 1.26 3.75 -13.76
CA GLU A 207 1.73 2.71 -12.85
C GLU A 207 1.12 1.36 -13.28
N ASP A 208 1.62 0.26 -12.71
CA ASP A 208 1.10 -1.06 -12.99
C ASP A 208 -0.30 -1.24 -12.38
N GLY A 209 -1.14 -2.03 -13.05
CA GLY A 209 -2.46 -2.44 -12.54
C GLY A 209 -2.71 -3.90 -12.88
N SER A 210 -3.75 -4.50 -12.31
CA SER A 210 -4.09 -5.90 -12.58
C SER A 210 -5.24 -6.04 -13.58
N THR A 211 -4.99 -6.81 -14.63
CA THR A 211 -6.00 -7.26 -15.60
C THR A 211 -6.95 -8.28 -14.97
N ALA A 212 -6.44 -9.17 -14.12
CA ALA A 212 -7.27 -10.13 -13.36
C ALA A 212 -8.32 -9.42 -12.48
N LEU A 213 -8.00 -8.25 -11.91
CA LEU A 213 -8.99 -7.44 -11.21
C LEU A 213 -10.07 -6.91 -12.15
N VAL A 214 -9.72 -6.43 -13.34
CA VAL A 214 -10.70 -5.97 -14.34
C VAL A 214 -11.65 -7.10 -14.73
N GLU A 215 -11.11 -8.28 -15.01
CA GLU A 215 -11.88 -9.48 -15.36
C GLU A 215 -12.81 -9.90 -14.21
N ARG A 216 -12.27 -9.97 -12.99
CA ARG A 216 -13.03 -10.31 -11.78
C ARG A 216 -14.17 -9.34 -11.53
N ILE A 217 -13.90 -8.03 -11.60
CA ILE A 217 -14.90 -6.99 -11.38
C ILE A 217 -15.99 -7.05 -12.45
N ALA A 218 -15.63 -7.29 -13.71
CA ALA A 218 -16.59 -7.37 -14.80
C ALA A 218 -17.52 -8.59 -14.68
N ALA A 219 -16.99 -9.73 -14.22
CA ALA A 219 -17.71 -10.97 -14.03
C ALA A 219 -18.66 -10.92 -12.82
N ASP A 220 -18.13 -10.57 -11.64
CA ASP A 220 -18.86 -10.70 -10.37
C ASP A 220 -19.70 -9.45 -10.06
N GLN A 221 -19.30 -8.31 -10.61
CA GLN A 221 -19.87 -6.99 -10.35
C GLN A 221 -20.15 -6.70 -8.85
N PRO A 222 -19.10 -6.73 -7.99
CA PRO A 222 -19.23 -6.32 -6.59
C PRO A 222 -19.78 -4.90 -6.50
N ARG A 223 -20.32 -4.51 -5.35
CA ARG A 223 -20.83 -3.15 -5.15
C ARG A 223 -19.69 -2.12 -5.28
N TRP A 224 -18.55 -2.45 -4.68
CA TRP A 224 -17.35 -1.60 -4.65
C TRP A 224 -16.08 -2.38 -4.96
N SER A 225 -15.15 -1.72 -5.66
CA SER A 225 -13.76 -2.12 -5.77
C SER A 225 -12.91 -0.96 -5.25
N LEU A 226 -12.25 -1.14 -4.11
CA LEU A 226 -11.51 -0.10 -3.38
C LEU A 226 -10.02 -0.41 -3.42
N PHE A 227 -9.21 0.58 -3.77
CA PHE A 227 -7.76 0.41 -3.96
C PHE A 227 -6.95 1.69 -3.77
N GLY A 228 -5.62 1.60 -3.79
CA GLY A 228 -4.72 2.75 -3.69
C GLY A 228 -3.58 2.69 -4.71
N HIS A 229 -2.34 2.76 -4.22
CA HIS A 229 -1.07 2.69 -4.96
C HIS A 229 -0.77 3.90 -5.86
N VAL A 230 -1.75 4.32 -6.67
CA VAL A 230 -1.61 5.48 -7.57
C VAL A 230 -1.99 6.73 -6.80
N HIS A 231 -1.01 7.60 -6.54
CA HIS A 231 -1.21 8.72 -5.61
C HIS A 231 -2.01 9.88 -6.21
N GLN A 232 -1.94 10.09 -7.53
CA GLN A 232 -2.69 11.11 -8.24
C GLN A 232 -3.26 10.55 -9.56
N PRO A 233 -4.29 9.67 -9.50
CA PRO A 233 -4.85 9.07 -10.69
C PRO A 233 -5.53 10.12 -11.58
N LEU A 234 -5.66 9.83 -12.88
CA LEU A 234 -6.41 10.67 -13.82
C LEU A 234 -7.88 10.82 -13.39
N ALA A 235 -8.48 9.76 -12.87
CA ALA A 235 -9.77 9.78 -12.20
C ALA A 235 -9.68 9.05 -10.86
N GLN A 236 -10.21 9.67 -9.81
CA GLN A 236 -10.31 9.02 -8.50
C GLN A 236 -11.26 7.80 -8.53
N ARG A 237 -12.31 7.86 -9.35
CA ARG A 237 -13.30 6.79 -9.45
C ARG A 237 -13.90 6.67 -10.83
N MET A 238 -14.34 5.47 -11.16
CA MET A 238 -15.13 5.17 -12.36
C MET A 238 -16.00 3.92 -12.12
N ARG A 239 -16.76 3.50 -13.14
CA ARG A 239 -17.57 2.27 -13.06
C ARG A 239 -17.14 1.24 -14.09
N ILE A 240 -17.17 -0.02 -13.67
CA ILE A 240 -17.16 -1.19 -14.55
C ILE A 240 -18.51 -1.89 -14.33
N GLY A 241 -19.43 -1.77 -15.30
CA GLY A 241 -20.81 -2.20 -15.08
C GLY A 241 -21.44 -1.50 -13.88
N ARG A 242 -21.92 -2.27 -12.90
CA ARG A 242 -22.50 -1.74 -11.65
C ARG A 242 -21.47 -1.42 -10.57
N THR A 243 -20.25 -1.92 -10.67
CA THR A 243 -19.22 -1.75 -9.64
C THR A 243 -18.70 -0.33 -9.62
N GLU A 244 -18.69 0.31 -8.44
CA GLU A 244 -17.96 1.57 -8.25
C GLU A 244 -16.49 1.27 -7.90
N CYS A 245 -15.59 1.58 -8.82
CA CYS A 245 -14.14 1.45 -8.64
C CYS A 245 -13.60 2.77 -8.08
N VAL A 246 -12.94 2.75 -6.92
CA VAL A 246 -12.51 3.95 -6.20
C VAL A 246 -11.06 3.81 -5.73
N ASN A 247 -10.21 4.73 -6.19
CA ASN A 247 -8.92 4.98 -5.58
C ASN A 247 -9.13 5.79 -4.29
N VAL A 248 -8.78 5.20 -3.15
CA VAL A 248 -8.89 5.78 -1.80
C VAL A 248 -7.55 6.37 -1.30
N GLY A 249 -6.49 6.25 -2.09
CA GLY A 249 -5.24 6.98 -1.90
C GLY A 249 -5.38 8.48 -2.18
N HIS A 250 -4.43 9.35 -1.84
CA HIS A 250 -3.15 9.15 -1.15
C HIS A 250 -3.28 9.68 0.29
N PHE A 251 -3.57 8.80 1.25
CA PHE A 251 -3.97 9.20 2.61
C PHE A 251 -2.90 10.01 3.35
N LYS A 252 -1.61 9.77 3.08
CA LYS A 252 -0.48 10.58 3.59
C LYS A 252 -0.74 12.08 3.44
N ARG A 253 -1.35 12.49 2.32
CA ARG A 253 -1.60 13.89 1.99
C ARG A 253 -3.02 14.34 2.27
N THR A 254 -4.02 13.49 2.03
CA THR A 254 -5.42 13.88 2.24
C THR A 254 -5.80 13.90 3.71
N GLY A 255 -5.27 12.96 4.51
CA GLY A 255 -5.60 12.77 5.92
C GLY A 255 -7.08 12.54 6.19
N ARG A 256 -7.85 12.15 5.17
CA ARG A 256 -9.30 11.95 5.22
C ARG A 256 -9.64 10.59 4.64
N PRO A 257 -10.36 9.72 5.38
CA PRO A 257 -10.80 8.45 4.85
C PRO A 257 -11.88 8.63 3.79
N TYR A 258 -11.92 7.72 2.82
CA TYR A 258 -13.09 7.51 1.99
C TYR A 258 -14.15 6.78 2.82
N VAL A 259 -15.43 7.09 2.61
CA VAL A 259 -16.52 6.54 3.44
C VAL A 259 -17.50 5.81 2.55
N ILE A 260 -17.72 4.53 2.85
CA ILE A 260 -18.86 3.76 2.34
C ILE A 260 -19.86 3.51 3.47
N GLN A 261 -21.14 3.48 3.11
CA GLN A 261 -22.22 3.25 4.07
C GLN A 261 -23.38 2.49 3.42
N TRP A 262 -24.01 1.63 4.21
CA TRP A 262 -25.22 0.90 3.85
C TRP A 262 -26.07 0.59 5.09
#